data_AF-V4CGZ3-F1
#
_entry.id   AF-V4CGZ3-F1
#
_cell.length_a   1.000
_cell.length_b   1.000
_cell.length_c   1.000
_cell.angle_alpha   90.00
_cell.angle_beta   90.00
_cell.angle_gamma   90.00
#
_symmetry.space_group_name_H-M   'P 1'
#
loop_
_entity.id
_entity.type
_entity.pdbx_description
1 polymer ?
#
loop_
_entity_poly.entity_id
_entity_poly.type
_entity_poly.pdbx_seq_one_letter_code
_entity_poly.pdbx_strand_id
1 'polypeptide(L)'
;MDEKRVADYFVVAGLPDDPLPLEEFSNEAAIKPSFKQDPITDIKVINKSLGEQVPKGYNCVERTPTGFPADLNHGSIRCPEMFICYRRSRDKPPLTDIGILYEGKERLMSGCEVVHTTPYGHPANVNNSNNNRIYITYRRASESACSDTLAVVDICIILFNKVSLSNFCK
;
A
#
# COMPACT_ATOMS: atom_id res chain seq x y z
N MET A 1 -16.45 18.27 -43.39
CA MET A 1 -15.73 18.68 -42.16
C MET A 1 -15.81 17.48 -41.24
N ASP A 2 -14.75 16.67 -41.21
CA ASP A 2 -14.68 15.50 -40.34
C ASP A 2 -14.50 15.96 -38.90
N GLU A 3 -15.50 15.73 -38.05
CA GLU A 3 -15.36 15.91 -36.61
C GLU A 3 -14.42 14.84 -36.06
N LYS A 4 -13.23 15.28 -35.67
CA LYS A 4 -12.20 14.47 -35.02
C LYS A 4 -12.67 14.13 -33.60
N ARG A 5 -13.44 13.04 -33.44
CA ARG A 5 -13.80 12.52 -32.11
C ARG A 5 -12.56 11.97 -31.40
N VAL A 6 -12.34 12.43 -30.16
CA VAL A 6 -11.09 12.19 -29.41
C VAL A 6 -11.16 10.93 -28.53
N ALA A 7 -12.33 10.38 -28.24
CA ALA A 7 -12.49 9.02 -27.67
C ALA A 7 -13.97 8.59 -27.71
N ASP A 8 -14.24 7.31 -28.03
CA ASP A 8 -15.60 6.73 -27.96
C ASP A 8 -15.82 5.86 -26.71
N TYR A 9 -14.78 5.58 -25.92
CA TYR A 9 -14.91 4.74 -24.72
C TYR A 9 -13.92 5.17 -23.65
N PHE A 10 -14.43 5.63 -22.51
CA PHE A 10 -13.68 5.72 -21.27
C PHE A 10 -14.23 4.65 -20.32
N VAL A 11 -13.33 3.94 -19.64
CA VAL A 11 -13.69 2.96 -18.61
C VAL A 11 -13.63 3.67 -17.27
N VAL A 12 -14.77 3.76 -16.59
CA VAL A 12 -14.82 4.19 -15.19
C VAL A 12 -14.87 2.95 -14.32
N ALA A 13 -13.75 2.62 -13.68
CA ALA A 13 -13.70 1.53 -12.70
C ALA A 13 -13.98 2.07 -11.30
N GLY A 14 -14.83 1.39 -10.54
CA GLY A 14 -15.08 1.68 -9.13
C GLY A 14 -16.16 2.73 -8.84
N LEU A 15 -17.18 2.85 -9.69
CA LEU A 15 -18.44 3.51 -9.31
C LEU A 15 -19.18 2.67 -8.25
N PRO A 16 -19.95 3.30 -7.34
CA PRO A 16 -20.89 2.59 -6.48
C PRO A 16 -22.02 1.94 -7.30
N ASP A 17 -22.75 1.00 -6.70
CA ASP A 17 -23.84 0.26 -7.36
C ASP A 17 -24.97 1.17 -7.89
N ASP A 18 -25.07 2.42 -7.40
CA ASP A 18 -26.00 3.45 -7.87
C ASP A 18 -25.25 4.76 -8.20
N PRO A 19 -24.86 4.98 -9.47
CA PRO A 19 -24.13 6.17 -9.88
C PRO A 19 -25.05 7.39 -10.03
N LEU A 20 -24.77 8.47 -9.29
CA LEU A 20 -25.50 9.74 -9.44
C LEU A 20 -25.02 10.54 -10.66
N PRO A 21 -25.91 11.26 -11.36
CA PRO A 21 -25.56 12.13 -12.50
C PRO A 21 -24.57 13.24 -12.12
N LEU A 22 -23.65 13.54 -13.04
CA LEU A 22 -22.55 14.49 -12.88
C LEU A 22 -22.97 15.94 -12.58
N GLU A 23 -24.23 16.32 -12.80
CA GLU A 23 -24.68 17.71 -12.75
C GLU A 23 -24.78 18.26 -11.32
N GLU A 24 -24.96 17.39 -10.31
CA GLU A 24 -25.03 17.81 -8.90
C GLU A 24 -23.65 17.95 -8.22
N PHE A 25 -22.55 17.62 -8.91
CA PHE A 25 -21.19 17.64 -8.36
C PHE A 25 -20.50 19.00 -8.40
N SER A 26 -21.18 20.05 -8.83
CA SER A 26 -20.53 21.31 -9.19
C SER A 26 -19.99 22.12 -8.00
N ASN A 27 -20.25 21.74 -6.74
CA ASN A 27 -19.66 22.45 -5.58
C ASN A 27 -19.32 21.61 -4.34
N GLU A 28 -19.76 20.36 -4.26
CA GLU A 28 -19.34 19.43 -3.22
C GLU A 28 -19.16 18.07 -3.87
N ALA A 29 -17.93 17.80 -4.31
CA ALA A 29 -17.57 16.54 -4.88
C ALA A 29 -18.13 15.40 -4.01
N ALA A 30 -18.98 14.53 -4.57
CA ALA A 30 -19.27 13.24 -3.97
C ALA A 30 -18.02 12.38 -4.11
N ILE A 31 -17.07 12.67 -3.24
CA ILE A 31 -15.87 11.89 -3.10
C ILE A 31 -16.26 10.67 -2.27
N LYS A 32 -15.94 9.47 -2.75
CA LYS A 32 -16.05 8.22 -1.97
C LYS A 32 -15.69 8.47 -0.50
N PRO A 33 -16.33 7.82 0.49
CA PRO A 33 -15.95 7.97 1.89
C PRO A 33 -14.45 7.67 2.15
N SER A 34 -13.76 6.98 1.23
CA SER A 34 -12.31 6.78 1.22
C SER A 34 -11.47 8.08 1.10
N PHE A 35 -12.01 9.18 0.56
CA PHE A 35 -11.32 10.48 0.53
C PHE A 35 -11.54 11.33 1.78
N LYS A 36 -12.32 10.87 2.76
CA LYS A 36 -12.29 11.44 4.11
C LYS A 36 -11.04 11.00 4.89
N GLN A 37 -10.34 9.97 4.44
CA GLN A 37 -9.13 9.51 5.11
C GLN A 37 -7.92 10.28 4.61
N ASP A 38 -7.07 10.66 5.55
CA ASP A 38 -5.76 11.22 5.21
C ASP A 38 -4.94 10.21 4.39
N PRO A 39 -4.09 10.70 3.46
CA PRO A 39 -3.27 9.84 2.64
C PRO A 39 -2.29 9.04 3.50
N ILE A 40 -1.82 7.91 2.98
CA ILE A 40 -0.75 7.19 3.65
C ILE A 40 0.53 7.97 3.46
N THR A 41 1.15 8.34 4.58
CA THR A 41 2.39 9.08 4.60
C THR A 41 3.54 8.22 5.10
N ASP A 42 3.33 7.12 5.80
CA ASP A 42 4.45 6.31 6.26
C ASP A 42 4.12 4.83 6.28
N ILE A 43 5.17 4.03 6.18
CA ILE A 43 5.11 2.59 6.39
C ILE A 43 6.24 2.14 7.31
N LYS A 44 5.95 1.16 8.14
CA LYS A 44 6.90 0.43 8.99
C LYS A 44 6.59 -1.05 8.89
N VAL A 45 7.57 -1.88 9.25
CA VAL A 45 7.35 -3.31 9.45
C VAL A 45 7.66 -3.62 10.90
N ILE A 46 6.84 -4.43 11.54
CA ILE A 46 7.05 -4.93 12.90
C ILE A 46 7.19 -6.45 12.89
N ASN A 47 7.92 -6.97 13.87
CA ASN A 47 8.05 -8.39 14.14
C ASN A 47 7.21 -8.78 15.37
N LYS A 48 5.99 -9.26 15.13
CA LYS A 48 5.06 -9.62 16.22
C LYS A 48 5.54 -10.84 17.01
N SER A 49 6.31 -11.74 16.40
CA SER A 49 6.88 -12.90 17.09
C SER A 49 7.93 -12.53 18.16
N LEU A 50 8.50 -11.32 18.09
CA LEU A 50 9.37 -10.74 19.12
C LEU A 50 8.62 -9.87 20.13
N GLY A 51 7.29 -9.82 20.07
CA GLY A 51 6.47 -8.98 20.94
C GLY A 51 6.48 -7.50 20.58
N GLU A 52 6.99 -7.11 19.40
CA GLU A 52 6.96 -5.72 18.94
C GLU A 52 5.52 -5.22 18.80
N GLN A 53 5.29 -3.97 19.21
CA GLN A 53 3.97 -3.34 19.19
C GLN A 53 3.84 -2.36 18.02
N VAL A 54 2.60 -2.08 17.65
CA VAL A 54 2.30 -1.06 16.63
C VAL A 54 2.79 0.30 17.13
N PRO A 55 3.63 1.02 16.36
CA PRO A 55 4.12 2.32 16.78
C PRO A 55 2.98 3.34 16.97
N LYS A 56 3.17 4.30 17.88
CA LYS A 56 2.18 5.35 18.14
C LYS A 56 1.82 6.09 16.85
N GLY A 57 0.51 6.20 16.58
CA GLY A 57 -0.03 6.88 15.40
C GLY A 57 -0.02 6.03 14.11
N TYR A 58 0.35 4.75 14.20
CA TYR A 58 0.27 3.82 13.07
C TYR A 58 -0.91 2.86 13.25
N ASN A 59 -1.38 2.33 12.11
CA ASN A 59 -2.32 1.23 12.03
C ASN A 59 -1.58 0.01 11.48
N CYS A 60 -1.84 -1.17 12.02
CA CYS A 60 -1.30 -2.42 11.50
C CYS A 60 -2.30 -3.08 10.55
N VAL A 61 -1.83 -3.57 9.40
CA VAL A 61 -2.63 -4.48 8.57
C VAL A 61 -2.53 -5.86 9.21
N GLU A 62 -3.47 -6.20 10.08
CA GLU A 62 -3.41 -7.46 10.85
C GLU A 62 -3.98 -8.65 10.10
N ARG A 63 -4.97 -8.41 9.24
CA ARG A 63 -5.71 -9.45 8.52
C ARG A 63 -5.79 -9.15 7.03
N THR A 64 -5.77 -10.22 6.24
CA THR A 64 -6.12 -10.18 4.83
C THR A 64 -7.61 -9.89 4.66
N PRO A 65 -8.08 -9.46 3.47
CA PRO A 65 -9.51 -9.35 3.18
C PRO A 65 -10.30 -10.65 3.40
N THR A 66 -9.63 -11.79 3.31
CA THR A 66 -10.17 -13.14 3.56
C THR A 66 -10.09 -13.58 5.04
N GLY A 67 -9.63 -12.72 5.94
CA GLY A 67 -9.63 -12.95 7.39
C GLY A 67 -8.41 -13.69 7.95
N PHE A 68 -7.45 -14.09 7.11
CA PHE A 68 -6.20 -14.72 7.56
C PHE A 68 -5.24 -13.69 8.15
N PRO A 69 -4.30 -14.09 9.03
CA PRO A 69 -3.21 -13.20 9.45
C PRO A 69 -2.45 -12.66 8.24
N ALA A 70 -2.29 -11.34 8.15
CA ALA A 70 -1.56 -10.66 7.09
C ALA A 70 -0.03 -10.70 7.30
N ASP A 71 0.48 -11.86 7.71
CA ASP A 71 1.91 -12.10 7.89
C ASP A 71 2.60 -12.13 6.52
N LEU A 72 3.60 -11.27 6.35
CA LEU A 72 4.37 -11.15 5.11
C LEU A 72 5.32 -12.34 4.90
N ASN A 73 5.60 -13.12 5.94
CA ASN A 73 6.40 -14.34 5.91
C ASN A 73 5.55 -15.63 5.94
N HIS A 74 4.25 -15.51 5.66
CA HIS A 74 3.30 -16.63 5.70
C HIS A 74 3.82 -17.89 4.97
N GLY A 75 3.60 -19.05 5.59
CA GLY A 75 3.92 -20.36 4.99
C GLY A 75 5.01 -21.17 5.70
N SER A 76 5.50 -20.73 6.87
CA SER A 76 6.44 -21.51 7.69
C SER A 76 6.23 -21.29 9.18
N ILE A 77 6.17 -22.39 9.95
CA ILE A 77 5.88 -22.40 11.40
C ILE A 77 6.99 -21.76 12.24
N ARG A 78 8.22 -21.69 11.73
CA ARG A 78 9.40 -21.21 12.48
C ARG A 78 9.93 -19.87 11.97
N CYS A 79 9.11 -19.12 11.26
CA CYS A 79 9.53 -17.87 10.65
C CYS A 79 9.04 -16.66 11.45
N PRO A 80 9.80 -15.56 11.47
CA PRO A 80 9.36 -14.34 12.10
C PRO A 80 8.04 -13.86 11.50
N GLU A 81 7.08 -13.53 12.36
CA GLU A 81 5.79 -13.00 11.94
C GLU A 81 5.92 -11.49 11.65
N MET A 82 5.95 -11.13 10.37
CA MET A 82 6.26 -9.78 9.93
C MET A 82 4.99 -9.09 9.42
N PHE A 83 4.68 -7.91 9.97
CA PHE A 83 3.46 -7.19 9.62
C PHE A 83 3.76 -5.76 9.18
N ILE A 84 3.07 -5.30 8.14
CA ILE A 84 3.14 -3.91 7.71
C ILE A 84 2.22 -3.02 8.57
N CYS A 85 2.78 -1.90 9.00
CA CYS A 85 2.09 -0.81 9.66
C CYS A 85 2.15 0.43 8.79
N TYR A 86 1.09 1.24 8.78
CA TYR A 86 1.04 2.47 8.02
C TYR A 86 0.52 3.64 8.84
N ARG A 87 0.94 4.85 8.50
CA ARG A 87 0.44 6.09 9.10
C ARG A 87 -0.33 6.91 8.07
N ARG A 88 -1.49 7.40 8.48
CA ARG A 88 -2.27 8.40 7.74
C ARG A 88 -2.09 9.75 8.39
N SER A 89 -1.76 10.77 7.61
CA SER A 89 -1.62 12.14 8.09
C SER A 89 -1.48 13.13 6.93
N ARG A 90 -1.49 14.42 7.25
CA ARG A 90 -1.14 15.51 6.31
C ARG A 90 0.09 16.32 6.76
N ASP A 91 0.81 15.82 7.77
CA ASP A 91 2.01 16.47 8.31
C ASP A 91 3.25 16.32 7.42
N LYS A 92 3.19 15.46 6.40
CA LYS A 92 4.27 15.24 5.44
C LYS A 92 3.70 14.81 4.07
N PRO A 93 4.50 14.89 3.00
CA PRO A 93 4.04 14.49 1.67
C PRO A 93 3.60 13.01 1.63
N PRO A 94 2.58 12.68 0.82
CA PRO A 94 2.06 11.33 0.72
C PRO A 94 3.09 10.36 0.12
N LEU A 95 2.91 9.07 0.41
CA LEU A 95 3.57 8.03 -0.37
C LEU A 95 2.92 7.96 -1.74
N THR A 96 3.74 7.88 -2.79
CA THR A 96 3.28 7.76 -4.18
C THR A 96 3.39 6.34 -4.70
N ASP A 97 4.23 5.52 -4.07
CA ASP A 97 4.53 4.16 -4.50
C ASP A 97 5.01 3.30 -3.34
N ILE A 98 4.69 2.00 -3.37
CA ILE A 98 5.19 0.97 -2.44
C ILE A 98 5.68 -0.19 -3.29
N GLY A 99 6.90 -0.64 -3.03
CA GLY A 99 7.56 -1.69 -3.79
C GLY A 99 8.26 -2.71 -2.92
N ILE A 100 8.94 -3.63 -3.57
CA ILE A 100 9.73 -4.69 -2.97
C ILE A 100 11.16 -4.60 -3.53
N LEU A 101 12.15 -4.78 -2.68
CA LEU A 101 13.56 -4.83 -3.04
C LEU A 101 14.14 -6.19 -2.67
N TYR A 102 14.69 -6.89 -3.66
CA TYR A 102 15.52 -8.06 -3.44
C TYR A 102 16.98 -7.65 -3.25
N GLU A 103 17.45 -7.67 -2.00
CA GLU A 103 18.78 -7.20 -1.63
C GLU A 103 19.88 -7.93 -2.42
N GLY A 104 20.78 -7.17 -3.04
CA GLY A 104 21.89 -7.69 -3.85
C GLY A 104 21.52 -8.17 -5.26
N LYS A 105 20.23 -8.26 -5.60
CA LYS A 105 19.77 -8.65 -6.96
C LYS A 105 19.24 -7.47 -7.76
N GLU A 106 18.68 -6.49 -7.08
CA GLU A 106 18.07 -5.32 -7.69
C GLU A 106 18.74 -4.03 -7.23
N ARG A 107 18.72 -3.02 -8.09
CA ARG A 107 19.14 -1.67 -7.74
C ARG A 107 17.93 -0.89 -7.24
N LEU A 108 18.10 -0.19 -6.12
CA LEU A 108 17.08 0.72 -5.61
C LEU A 108 16.79 1.82 -6.64
N MET A 109 15.50 2.00 -6.97
CA MET A 109 15.08 3.06 -7.87
C MET A 109 15.31 4.44 -7.25
N SER A 110 15.61 5.44 -8.08
CA SER A 110 15.79 6.83 -7.61
C SER A 110 14.56 7.31 -6.84
N GLY A 111 14.80 8.02 -5.73
CA GLY A 111 13.76 8.56 -4.85
C GLY A 111 13.00 7.51 -4.03
N CYS A 112 13.36 6.23 -4.11
CA CYS A 112 12.82 5.21 -3.22
C CYS A 112 13.65 5.09 -1.94
N GLU A 113 12.99 4.83 -0.84
CA GLU A 113 13.56 4.53 0.47
C GLU A 113 13.24 3.08 0.85
N VAL A 114 14.11 2.46 1.64
CA VAL A 114 13.97 1.06 2.06
C VAL A 114 13.66 0.98 3.55
N VAL A 115 12.69 0.14 3.92
CA VAL A 115 12.42 -0.20 5.32
C VAL A 115 13.36 -1.33 5.73
N HIS A 116 14.59 -0.98 6.11
CA HIS A 116 15.61 -1.97 6.51
C HIS A 116 15.38 -2.57 7.89
N THR A 117 14.86 -1.77 8.82
CA THR A 117 14.70 -2.18 10.22
C THR A 117 13.28 -1.92 10.73
N THR A 118 12.86 -2.74 11.69
CA THR A 118 11.69 -2.47 12.51
C THR A 118 11.94 -1.21 13.37
N PRO A 119 10.88 -0.58 13.90
CA PRO A 119 11.00 0.51 14.87
C PRO A 119 11.80 0.14 16.13
N TYR A 120 12.01 -1.15 16.39
CA TYR A 120 12.76 -1.69 17.53
C TYR A 120 14.21 -2.07 17.17
N GLY A 121 14.64 -1.81 15.95
CA GLY A 121 16.03 -2.04 15.50
C GLY A 121 16.31 -3.44 14.95
N HIS A 122 15.31 -4.33 14.87
CA HIS A 122 15.49 -5.65 14.25
C HIS A 122 15.42 -5.54 12.71
N PRO A 123 16.00 -6.48 11.95
CA PRO A 123 15.86 -6.48 10.49
C PRO A 123 14.39 -6.64 10.05
N ALA A 124 13.92 -5.76 9.17
CA ALA A 124 12.58 -5.82 8.58
C ALA A 124 12.52 -6.73 7.33
N ASN A 125 13.21 -7.88 7.38
CA ASN A 125 13.25 -8.84 6.28
C ASN A 125 11.91 -9.55 6.15
N VAL A 126 11.24 -9.38 5.01
CA VAL A 126 9.97 -10.05 4.66
C VAL A 126 10.22 -11.31 3.82
N ASN A 127 11.32 -12.00 4.13
CA ASN A 127 11.62 -13.32 3.63
C ASN A 127 12.18 -14.21 4.74
N ASN A 128 12.00 -15.50 4.58
CA ASN A 128 12.45 -16.55 5.50
C ASN A 128 13.94 -16.90 5.36
N SER A 129 14.67 -16.20 4.48
CA SER A 129 16.10 -16.41 4.23
C SER A 129 16.92 -15.19 4.64
N ASN A 130 17.97 -15.43 5.42
CA ASN A 130 18.95 -14.39 5.77
C ASN A 130 19.94 -14.06 4.63
N ASN A 131 20.08 -14.98 3.67
CA ASN A 131 21.02 -14.84 2.53
C ASN A 131 20.36 -14.20 1.29
N ASN A 132 19.03 -14.19 1.22
CA ASN A 132 18.26 -13.57 0.15
C ASN A 132 17.23 -12.64 0.79
N ARG A 133 17.67 -11.50 1.31
CA ARG A 133 16.77 -10.60 2.05
C ARG A 133 15.84 -9.85 1.11
N ILE A 134 14.61 -9.70 1.54
CA ILE A 134 13.57 -8.96 0.82
C ILE A 134 13.09 -7.85 1.75
N TYR A 135 13.04 -6.62 1.24
CA TYR A 135 12.61 -5.46 2.00
C TYR A 135 11.49 -4.72 1.28
N ILE A 136 10.63 -4.05 2.05
CA ILE A 136 9.64 -3.14 1.49
C ILE A 136 10.31 -1.81 1.18
N THR A 137 9.98 -1.22 0.04
CA THR A 137 10.39 0.12 -0.35
C THR A 137 9.19 1.04 -0.46
N TYR A 138 9.41 2.34 -0.33
CA TYR A 138 8.40 3.34 -0.66
C TYR A 138 9.02 4.50 -1.42
N ARG A 139 8.21 5.23 -2.19
CA ARG A 139 8.55 6.55 -2.71
C ARG A 139 7.63 7.58 -2.07
N ARG A 140 8.21 8.70 -1.66
CA ARG A 140 7.49 9.85 -1.12
C ARG A 140 7.42 10.95 -2.17
N ALA A 141 6.28 11.65 -2.24
CA ALA A 141 6.17 12.85 -3.06
C ALA A 141 7.17 13.91 -2.59
N SER A 142 7.63 14.76 -3.51
CA SER A 142 8.40 15.95 -3.14
C SER A 142 7.55 16.88 -2.26
N GLU A 143 8.17 17.63 -1.34
CA GLU A 143 7.49 18.71 -0.61
C GLU A 143 6.93 19.79 -1.53
N SER A 144 7.53 19.95 -2.71
CA SER A 144 7.12 20.90 -3.75
C SER A 144 6.13 20.31 -4.76
N ALA A 145 5.64 19.09 -4.53
CA ALA A 145 4.74 18.43 -5.49
C ALA A 145 3.37 19.11 -5.52
N CYS A 146 2.74 19.14 -6.69
CA CYS A 146 1.41 19.73 -6.87
C CYS A 146 0.34 18.97 -6.06
N SER A 147 -0.75 19.64 -5.70
CA SER A 147 -1.81 19.07 -4.84
C SER A 147 -2.58 17.90 -5.46
N ASP A 148 -2.44 17.66 -6.76
CA ASP A 148 -3.02 16.57 -7.55
C ASP A 148 -2.09 15.35 -7.69
N THR A 149 -0.99 15.31 -6.94
CA THR A 149 -0.04 14.19 -6.96
C THR A 149 -0.71 12.88 -6.52
N LEU A 150 -0.45 11.79 -7.25
CA LEU A 150 -0.90 10.44 -6.89
C LEU A 150 -0.49 10.09 -5.45
N ALA A 151 -1.41 9.52 -4.69
CA ALA A 151 -1.17 9.13 -3.31
C ALA A 151 -1.64 7.69 -3.07
N VAL A 152 -0.85 6.94 -2.31
CA VAL A 152 -1.27 5.67 -1.75
C VAL A 152 -2.32 5.95 -0.68
N VAL A 153 -3.53 5.49 -0.93
CA VAL A 153 -4.68 5.69 -0.04
C VAL A 153 -5.06 4.44 0.73
N ASP A 154 -4.61 3.26 0.34
CA ASP A 154 -4.91 2.02 1.06
C ASP A 154 -3.81 0.96 0.85
N ILE A 155 -3.70 0.03 1.81
CA ILE A 155 -2.77 -1.10 1.75
C ILE A 155 -3.53 -2.35 2.19
N CYS A 156 -3.56 -3.36 1.34
CA CYS A 156 -4.07 -4.68 1.67
C CYS A 156 -3.03 -5.76 1.38
N ILE A 157 -3.05 -6.85 2.16
CA ILE A 157 -2.21 -8.02 1.95
C ILE A 157 -3.07 -9.14 1.40
N ILE A 158 -2.63 -9.71 0.27
CA ILE A 158 -3.28 -10.86 -0.36
C ILE A 158 -2.30 -12.03 -0.31
N LEU A 159 -2.74 -13.11 0.37
CA LEU A 159 -2.01 -14.35 0.41
C LEU A 159 -2.42 -15.22 -0.78
N PHE A 160 -1.49 -15.45 -1.69
CA PHE A 160 -1.67 -16.43 -2.76
C PHE A 160 -1.43 -17.84 -2.21
N ASN A 161 -2.46 -18.45 -1.62
CA ASN A 161 -2.43 -19.88 -1.38
C ASN A 161 -2.56 -20.63 -2.72
N LYS A 162 -1.82 -21.72 -2.88
CA LYS A 162 -1.92 -22.62 -4.06
C LYS A 162 -3.31 -23.25 -4.25
N VAL A 163 -4.24 -23.04 -3.32
CA VAL A 163 -5.63 -23.49 -3.42
C VAL A 163 -6.49 -22.32 -3.91
N SER A 164 -6.60 -22.24 -5.24
CA SER A 164 -7.66 -21.62 -6.05
C SER A 164 -8.36 -20.38 -5.46
N LEU A 165 -7.80 -19.20 -5.73
CA LEU A 165 -8.61 -17.98 -5.91
C LEU A 165 -8.76 -17.75 -7.43
N SER A 166 -9.70 -18.46 -8.03
CA SER A 166 -10.39 -17.94 -9.21
C SER A 166 -11.13 -16.69 -8.73
N ASN A 167 -10.78 -15.53 -9.29
CA ASN A 167 -11.41 -14.21 -9.11
C ASN A 167 -10.81 -13.35 -7.99
N PHE A 168 -9.60 -12.83 -8.18
CA PHE A 168 -9.30 -11.45 -7.78
C PHE A 168 -8.35 -10.81 -8.80
N CYS A 169 -8.75 -9.61 -9.26
CA CYS A 169 -8.19 -8.77 -10.33
C CYS A 169 -8.36 -9.26 -11.80
N LYS A 170 -9.41 -8.72 -12.44
CA LYS A 170 -9.31 -8.18 -13.81
C LYS A 170 -9.26 -6.66 -13.70
#